data_AF-A0A7L4TQ72-F1
#
_entry.id   AF-A0A7L4TQ72-F1
#
_cell.length_a   1.000
_cell.length_b   1.000
_cell.length_c   1.000
_cell.angle_alpha   90.00
_cell.angle_beta   90.00
_cell.angle_gamma   90.00
#
_symmetry.space_group_name_H-M   'P 1'
#
loop_
_entity.id
_entity.type
_entity.pdbx_description
1 polymer ?
#
loop_
_entity_poly.entity_id
_entity_poly.type
_entity_poly.pdbx_seq_one_letter_code
_entity_poly.pdbx_strand_id
1 'polypeptide(L)'
;AEGAVSVFMKLPNGEKLQLIDGTNGEALKKFNEEMEYSQGAFNELTFVDINGDATDDEGIAFDKLSRGELKALIEAFGYISADGSTKGTYPEMLSNLNEMALQFATEMNNIHSIGFTLNAVGEPSKLGGAFFEFDPTNVAATLKVHSDIMGNLNKITAAGVNKDALTTDARAEYETLMKEFPKNYERIRELLSDDGSFRNSDIPKSFSGDGSNSLLMSNAKDTLMNFNGQTATIKSFYQSVIGEMAVKTQEAGRMLGSSESLRGNVDFQRQ
;
A
#
# COMPACT_ATOMS: atom_id res chain seq x y z
N ALA A 1 -38.23 49.96 3.79
CA ALA A 1 -37.29 49.29 2.87
C ALA A 1 -36.84 48.03 3.58
N GLU A 2 -37.38 46.88 3.22
CA GLU A 2 -36.85 45.60 3.69
C GLU A 2 -35.47 45.46 3.04
N GLY A 3 -34.43 45.41 3.88
CA GLY A 3 -33.06 45.33 3.41
C GLY A 3 -32.80 43.94 2.84
N ALA A 4 -32.44 43.87 1.56
CA ALA A 4 -31.85 42.67 0.96
C ALA A 4 -30.57 42.29 1.71
N VAL A 5 -30.47 41.04 2.18
CA VAL A 5 -29.27 40.52 2.86
C VAL A 5 -28.70 39.36 2.06
N SER A 6 -27.45 39.48 1.65
CA SER A 6 -26.69 38.38 1.03
C SER A 6 -25.86 37.66 2.09
N VAL A 7 -25.85 36.33 2.05
CA VAL A 7 -25.12 35.48 3.01
C VAL A 7 -23.93 34.83 2.30
N PHE A 8 -22.77 34.89 2.95
CA PHE A 8 -21.53 34.31 2.44
C PHE A 8 -20.95 33.34 3.46
N MET A 9 -20.48 32.19 3.00
CA MET A 9 -19.56 31.34 3.73
C MET A 9 -18.13 31.86 3.52
N LYS A 10 -17.41 32.13 4.60
CA LYS A 10 -15.99 32.46 4.53
C LYS A 10 -15.17 31.18 4.56
N LEU A 11 -14.39 30.94 3.51
CA LEU A 11 -13.47 29.83 3.42
C LEU A 11 -12.17 30.11 4.21
N PRO A 12 -11.38 29.07 4.57
CA PRO A 12 -10.14 29.24 5.34
C PRO A 12 -9.08 30.13 4.66
N ASN A 13 -9.06 30.15 3.33
CA ASN A 13 -8.19 31.01 2.52
C ASN A 13 -8.64 32.49 2.49
N GLY A 14 -9.78 32.81 3.12
CA GLY A 14 -10.34 34.16 3.18
C GLY A 14 -11.32 34.49 2.05
N GLU A 15 -11.49 33.60 1.07
CA GLU A 15 -12.49 33.73 0.02
C GLU A 15 -13.91 33.64 0.60
N LYS A 16 -14.85 34.29 -0.09
CA LYS A 16 -16.26 34.30 0.30
C LYS A 16 -17.07 33.59 -0.77
N LEU A 17 -17.63 32.45 -0.40
CA LEU A 17 -18.59 31.75 -1.22
C LEU A 17 -19.99 32.30 -0.92
N GLN A 18 -20.68 32.82 -1.92
CA GLN A 18 -22.03 33.36 -1.76
C GLN A 18 -23.05 32.21 -1.71
N LEU A 19 -23.76 32.10 -0.58
CA LEU A 19 -24.80 31.08 -0.36
C LEU A 19 -26.21 31.62 -0.65
N ILE A 20 -26.44 32.91 -0.39
CA ILE A 20 -27.72 33.58 -0.61
C ILE A 20 -27.44 34.95 -1.23
N ASP A 21 -28.12 35.27 -2.34
CA ASP A 21 -28.15 36.63 -2.88
C ASP A 21 -29.43 37.35 -2.47
N GLY A 22 -29.32 38.37 -1.62
CA GLY A 22 -30.46 39.16 -1.17
C GLY A 22 -31.11 39.99 -2.29
N THR A 23 -30.45 40.16 -3.43
CA THR A 23 -30.99 40.93 -4.56
C THR A 23 -31.80 40.08 -5.56
N ASN A 24 -31.73 38.75 -5.45
CA ASN A 24 -32.42 37.82 -6.33
C ASN A 24 -33.07 36.68 -5.51
N GLY A 25 -34.41 36.70 -5.41
CA GLY A 25 -35.18 35.75 -4.58
C GLY A 25 -35.13 34.29 -5.04
N GLU A 26 -34.66 34.00 -6.25
CA GLU A 26 -34.46 32.63 -6.77
C GLU A 26 -33.01 32.12 -6.57
N ALA A 27 -32.09 32.97 -6.11
CA ALA A 27 -30.68 32.62 -5.91
C ALA A 27 -30.40 31.99 -4.53
N LEU A 28 -31.34 31.19 -4.02
CA LEU A 28 -31.14 30.35 -2.84
C LEU A 28 -30.41 29.09 -3.27
N LYS A 29 -29.17 28.94 -2.79
CA LYS A 29 -28.35 27.75 -3.07
C LYS A 29 -28.48 26.74 -1.95
N LYS A 30 -28.49 25.46 -2.32
CA LYS A 30 -28.43 24.33 -1.39
C LYS A 30 -27.15 23.56 -1.63
N PHE A 31 -26.62 22.93 -0.57
CA PHE A 31 -25.63 21.89 -0.76
C PHE A 31 -26.29 20.75 -1.54
N ASN A 32 -25.60 20.26 -2.56
CA ASN A 32 -25.99 19.01 -3.17
C ASN A 32 -25.76 17.88 -2.15
N GLU A 33 -26.80 17.13 -1.84
CA GLU A 33 -26.72 16.00 -0.90
C GLU A 33 -25.94 14.82 -1.53
N GLU A 34 -25.91 14.76 -2.86
CA GLU A 34 -25.04 13.85 -3.60
C GLU A 34 -23.62 14.45 -3.63
N MET A 35 -22.82 14.09 -2.63
CA MET A 35 -21.37 14.34 -2.71
C MET A 35 -20.84 13.66 -3.95
N GLU A 36 -20.06 14.38 -4.77
CA GLU A 36 -19.41 13.74 -5.90
C GLU A 36 -18.30 12.82 -5.39
N TYR A 37 -18.47 11.52 -5.66
CA TYR A 37 -17.42 10.55 -5.46
C TYR A 37 -16.74 10.28 -6.79
N SER A 38 -15.43 10.41 -6.82
CA SER A 38 -14.60 9.95 -7.92
C SER A 38 -13.69 8.84 -7.40
N GLN A 39 -13.62 7.72 -8.12
CA GLN A 39 -12.80 6.57 -7.72
C GLN A 39 -13.11 6.03 -6.31
N GLY A 40 -14.35 6.22 -5.83
CA GLY A 40 -14.78 5.82 -4.48
C GLY A 40 -14.29 6.73 -3.35
N ALA A 41 -13.75 7.90 -3.65
CA ALA A 41 -13.27 8.89 -2.68
C ALA A 41 -13.99 10.24 -2.86
N PHE A 42 -14.04 11.05 -1.81
CA PHE A 42 -14.63 12.39 -1.84
C PHE A 42 -13.91 13.28 -2.87
N ASN A 43 -14.65 13.87 -3.80
CA ASN A 43 -14.11 14.84 -4.75
C ASN A 43 -14.34 16.28 -4.24
N GLU A 44 -15.60 16.69 -4.17
CA GLU A 44 -16.01 18.02 -3.72
C GLU A 44 -17.46 18.06 -3.23
N LEU A 45 -17.80 19.10 -2.47
CA LEU A 45 -19.18 19.49 -2.21
C LEU A 45 -19.65 20.44 -3.30
N THR A 46 -20.68 20.06 -4.04
CA THR A 46 -21.29 20.89 -5.09
C THR A 46 -22.54 21.60 -4.58
N PHE A 47 -23.01 22.56 -5.36
CA PHE A 47 -24.22 23.33 -5.06
C PHE A 47 -25.27 23.09 -6.14
N VAL A 48 -26.52 23.13 -5.70
CA VAL A 48 -27.70 23.14 -6.57
C VAL A 48 -28.55 24.36 -6.24
N ASP A 49 -29.35 24.80 -7.21
CA ASP A 49 -30.33 25.85 -6.99
C ASP A 49 -31.50 25.35 -6.10
N ILE A 50 -32.50 26.21 -5.88
CA ILE A 50 -33.67 25.84 -5.07
C ILE A 50 -34.48 24.68 -5.67
N ASN A 51 -34.43 24.51 -7.00
CA ASN A 51 -35.14 23.51 -7.77
C ASN A 51 -34.36 22.18 -7.90
N GLY A 52 -33.08 22.16 -7.53
CA GLY A 52 -32.20 21.00 -7.62
C GLY A 52 -31.37 20.95 -8.90
N ASP A 53 -31.36 22.02 -9.69
CA ASP A 53 -30.55 22.11 -10.90
C ASP A 53 -29.10 22.50 -10.56
N ALA A 54 -28.15 21.96 -11.33
CA ALA A 54 -26.72 22.23 -11.15
C ALA A 54 -26.39 23.71 -11.37
N THR A 55 -25.47 24.24 -10.58
CA THR A 55 -24.96 25.61 -10.71
C THR A 55 -23.58 25.65 -11.38
N ASP A 56 -23.24 26.73 -12.07
CA ASP A 56 -21.87 26.97 -12.61
C ASP A 56 -20.84 27.37 -11.52
N ASP A 57 -21.21 27.27 -10.23
CA ASP A 57 -20.33 27.61 -9.13
C ASP A 57 -19.24 26.54 -8.91
N GLU A 58 -18.07 26.99 -8.48
CA GLU A 58 -16.99 26.09 -8.09
C GLU A 58 -17.34 25.35 -6.79
N GLY A 59 -17.13 24.02 -6.77
CA GLY A 59 -17.34 23.20 -5.59
C GLY A 59 -16.33 23.48 -4.46
N ILE A 60 -16.64 22.95 -3.27
CA ILE A 60 -15.72 22.96 -2.14
C ILE A 60 -14.96 21.63 -2.11
N ALA A 61 -13.77 21.63 -2.68
CA ALA A 61 -12.80 20.54 -2.57
C ALA A 61 -12.20 20.42 -1.15
N PHE A 62 -11.54 19.29 -0.89
CA PHE A 62 -11.02 18.94 0.43
C PHE A 62 -10.07 19.99 1.05
N ASP A 63 -9.20 20.59 0.23
CA ASP A 63 -8.24 21.61 0.65
C ASP A 63 -8.93 22.90 1.13
N LYS A 64 -10.05 23.26 0.50
CA LYS A 64 -10.90 24.41 0.84
C LYS A 64 -11.78 24.18 2.08
N LEU A 65 -11.92 22.94 2.55
CA LEU A 65 -12.69 22.65 3.77
C LEU A 65 -12.02 23.23 5.02
N SER A 66 -12.85 23.79 5.90
CA SER A 66 -12.43 24.21 7.24
C SER A 66 -11.98 23.01 8.07
N ARG A 67 -10.99 23.22 8.95
CA ARG A 67 -10.57 22.19 9.91
C ARG A 67 -11.73 21.85 10.84
N GLY A 68 -11.98 20.57 11.03
CA GLY A 68 -13.02 20.09 11.93
C GLY A 68 -13.45 18.66 11.63
N GLU A 69 -14.52 18.22 12.26
CA GLU A 69 -15.04 16.86 12.18
C GLU A 69 -15.30 16.39 10.74
N LEU A 70 -15.99 17.21 9.92
CA LEU A 70 -16.28 16.86 8.52
C LEU A 70 -15.01 16.63 7.71
N LYS A 71 -14.02 17.52 7.82
CA LYS A 71 -12.74 17.39 7.12
C LYS A 71 -11.98 16.16 7.60
N ALA A 72 -11.95 15.92 8.91
CA ALA A 72 -11.31 14.74 9.48
C ALA A 72 -11.97 13.43 9.03
N LEU A 73 -13.30 13.41 8.91
CA LEU A 73 -14.05 12.25 8.43
C LEU A 73 -13.74 11.98 6.95
N ILE A 74 -13.76 13.02 6.12
CA ILE A 74 -13.38 12.92 4.70
C ILE A 74 -11.93 12.43 4.56
N GLU A 75 -11.00 12.97 5.37
CA GLU A 75 -9.61 12.52 5.38
C GLU A 75 -9.47 11.06 5.81
N ALA A 76 -10.30 10.59 6.75
CA ALA A 76 -10.27 9.20 7.20
C ALA A 76 -10.68 8.24 6.07
N PHE A 77 -11.81 8.52 5.42
CA PHE A 77 -12.39 7.65 4.39
C PHE A 77 -11.77 7.82 3.00
N GLY A 78 -11.21 8.99 2.72
CA GLY A 78 -10.45 9.28 1.52
C GLY A 78 -11.03 10.42 0.70
N TYR A 79 -10.13 11.14 0.03
CA TYR A 79 -10.43 12.26 -0.85
C TYR A 79 -9.52 12.25 -2.08
N ILE A 80 -9.95 12.91 -3.14
CA ILE A 80 -9.13 13.18 -4.31
C ILE A 80 -8.28 14.42 -4.05
N SER A 81 -6.96 14.28 -4.05
CA SER A 81 -6.06 15.43 -3.96
C SER A 81 -6.00 16.20 -5.28
N ALA A 82 -5.42 17.41 -5.24
CA ALA A 82 -5.30 18.28 -6.41
C ALA A 82 -4.54 17.66 -7.60
N ASP A 83 -3.77 16.59 -7.38
CA ASP A 83 -3.07 15.81 -8.41
C ASP A 83 -3.94 14.68 -9.03
N GLY A 84 -5.19 14.53 -8.58
CA GLY A 84 -6.12 13.49 -9.03
C GLY A 84 -5.95 12.13 -8.34
N SER A 85 -5.04 12.00 -7.38
CA SER A 85 -4.83 10.75 -6.63
C SER A 85 -5.74 10.62 -5.41
N THR A 86 -6.14 9.38 -5.08
CA THR A 86 -6.86 9.10 -3.84
C THR A 86 -5.90 9.14 -2.65
N LYS A 87 -6.18 10.03 -1.70
CA LYS A 87 -5.46 10.20 -0.43
C LYS A 87 -6.39 9.95 0.74
N GLY A 88 -5.81 9.80 1.91
CA GLY A 88 -6.55 9.65 3.16
C GLY A 88 -6.07 8.48 3.99
N THR A 89 -6.50 8.47 5.24
CA THR A 89 -5.96 7.59 6.28
C THR A 89 -6.20 6.11 5.96
N TYR A 90 -7.44 5.70 5.65
CA TYR A 90 -7.74 4.31 5.30
C TYR A 90 -7.20 3.90 3.92
N PRO A 91 -7.38 4.68 2.83
CA PRO A 91 -6.80 4.32 1.53
C PRO A 91 -5.28 4.14 1.58
N GLU A 92 -4.56 5.01 2.28
CA GLU A 92 -3.10 4.90 2.42
C GLU A 92 -2.70 3.69 3.25
N MET A 93 -3.43 3.36 4.33
CA MET A 93 -3.20 2.13 5.09
C MET A 93 -3.38 0.89 4.21
N LEU A 94 -4.43 0.83 3.39
CA LEU A 94 -4.68 -0.29 2.46
C LEU A 94 -3.58 -0.39 1.40
N SER A 95 -3.16 0.75 0.84
CA SER A 95 -2.03 0.81 -0.10
C SER A 95 -0.74 0.29 0.54
N ASN A 96 -0.44 0.73 1.76
CA ASN A 96 0.73 0.28 2.52
C ASN A 96 0.66 -1.23 2.85
N LEU A 97 -0.52 -1.77 3.17
CA LEU A 97 -0.69 -3.21 3.38
C LEU A 97 -0.45 -4.02 2.10
N ASN A 98 -0.96 -3.54 0.97
CA ASN A 98 -0.71 -4.15 -0.34
C ASN A 98 0.76 -4.14 -0.70
N GLU A 99 1.44 -3.00 -0.52
CA GLU A 99 2.88 -2.88 -0.75
C GLU A 99 3.67 -3.82 0.16
N MET A 100 3.33 -3.90 1.45
CA MET A 100 3.98 -4.80 2.38
C MET A 100 3.85 -6.27 1.98
N ALA A 101 2.63 -6.68 1.62
CA ALA A 101 2.35 -8.04 1.16
C ALA A 101 3.09 -8.36 -0.13
N LEU A 102 3.14 -7.41 -1.08
CA LEU A 102 3.86 -7.54 -2.33
C LEU A 102 5.35 -7.77 -2.12
N GLN A 103 6.02 -6.93 -1.33
CA GLN A 103 7.46 -7.06 -1.09
C GLN A 103 7.78 -8.37 -0.35
N PHE A 104 6.98 -8.73 0.67
CA PHE A 104 7.14 -10.00 1.37
C PHE A 104 7.00 -11.20 0.44
N ALA A 105 5.91 -11.25 -0.33
CA ALA A 105 5.63 -12.38 -1.21
C ALA A 105 6.68 -12.49 -2.32
N THR A 106 7.10 -11.36 -2.88
CA THR A 106 8.15 -11.29 -3.90
C THR A 106 9.47 -11.79 -3.36
N GLU A 107 9.90 -11.32 -2.18
CA GLU A 107 11.16 -11.78 -1.60
C GLU A 107 11.13 -13.27 -1.25
N MET A 108 10.03 -13.74 -0.65
CA MET A 108 9.87 -15.16 -0.36
C MET A 108 9.87 -16.01 -1.62
N ASN A 109 9.22 -15.55 -2.70
CA ASN A 109 9.25 -16.21 -4.00
C ASN A 109 10.65 -16.25 -4.58
N ASN A 110 11.39 -15.15 -4.49
CA ASN A 110 12.78 -15.06 -4.95
C ASN A 110 13.68 -16.07 -4.23
N ILE A 111 13.65 -16.09 -2.89
CA ILE A 111 14.42 -17.04 -2.07
C ILE A 111 13.98 -18.49 -2.35
N HIS A 112 12.68 -18.74 -2.45
CA HIS A 112 12.18 -20.07 -2.77
C HIS A 112 12.66 -20.56 -4.14
N SER A 113 12.71 -19.67 -5.13
CA SER A 113 13.09 -19.98 -6.50
C SER A 113 14.56 -20.44 -6.61
N ILE A 114 15.47 -19.94 -5.78
CA ILE A 114 16.89 -20.32 -5.80
C ILE A 114 17.21 -21.55 -4.96
N GLY A 115 16.24 -22.08 -4.22
CA GLY A 115 16.37 -23.33 -3.49
C GLY A 115 16.06 -24.56 -4.32
N PHE A 116 16.31 -25.73 -3.74
CA PHE A 116 16.06 -27.03 -4.35
C PHE A 116 14.94 -27.78 -3.64
N THR A 117 14.05 -28.36 -4.44
CA THR A 117 12.91 -29.19 -4.00
C THR A 117 13.37 -30.53 -3.44
N LEU A 118 12.56 -31.10 -2.55
CA LEU A 118 12.70 -32.49 -2.13
C LEU A 118 12.14 -33.37 -3.24
N ASN A 119 12.89 -34.36 -3.70
CA ASN A 119 12.41 -35.31 -4.70
C ASN A 119 12.30 -36.72 -4.12
N ALA A 120 11.55 -37.57 -4.83
CA ALA A 120 11.51 -38.99 -4.54
C ALA A 120 12.93 -39.57 -4.59
N VAL A 121 13.18 -40.59 -3.77
CA VAL A 121 14.50 -41.23 -3.69
C VAL A 121 14.94 -41.69 -5.09
N GLY A 122 16.07 -41.18 -5.56
CA GLY A 122 16.65 -41.51 -6.87
C GLY A 122 16.42 -40.49 -7.99
N GLU A 123 15.57 -39.49 -7.79
CA GLU A 123 15.34 -38.41 -8.77
C GLU A 123 16.18 -37.15 -8.43
N PRO A 124 16.79 -36.47 -9.42
CA PRO A 124 17.61 -35.29 -9.17
C PRO A 124 16.75 -34.13 -8.67
N SER A 125 17.15 -33.48 -7.57
CA SER A 125 16.49 -32.27 -7.05
C SER A 125 16.33 -31.19 -8.12
N LYS A 126 15.15 -30.55 -8.14
CA LYS A 126 14.83 -29.47 -9.08
C LYS A 126 14.79 -28.13 -8.36
N LEU A 127 15.12 -27.05 -9.06
CA LEU A 127 14.95 -25.70 -8.54
C LEU A 127 13.48 -25.41 -8.21
N GLY A 128 13.28 -24.53 -7.23
CA GLY A 128 11.96 -24.07 -6.81
C GLY A 128 11.25 -23.21 -7.84
N GLY A 129 9.93 -23.14 -7.69
CA GLY A 129 9.08 -22.12 -8.32
C GLY A 129 8.77 -20.98 -7.35
N ALA A 130 7.64 -20.30 -7.56
CA ALA A 130 7.08 -19.37 -6.59
C ALA A 130 6.54 -20.11 -5.36
N PHE A 131 6.68 -19.52 -4.17
CA PHE A 131 6.07 -20.03 -2.94
C PHE A 131 4.63 -19.54 -2.77
N PHE A 132 4.39 -18.28 -3.12
CA PHE A 132 3.11 -17.59 -3.08
C PHE A 132 2.61 -17.25 -4.48
N GLU A 133 1.29 -17.27 -4.65
CA GLU A 133 0.56 -16.71 -5.79
C GLU A 133 -0.40 -15.64 -5.29
N PHE A 134 -0.63 -14.59 -6.09
CA PHE A 134 -1.46 -13.44 -5.75
C PHE A 134 -1.89 -12.68 -7.01
N ASP A 135 -2.94 -11.87 -6.89
CA ASP A 135 -3.32 -10.86 -7.88
C ASP A 135 -2.47 -9.60 -7.65
N PRO A 136 -1.70 -9.12 -8.64
CA PRO A 136 -0.85 -7.94 -8.49
C PRO A 136 -1.62 -6.65 -8.19
N THR A 137 -2.93 -6.60 -8.46
CA THR A 137 -3.78 -5.44 -8.17
C THR A 137 -4.28 -5.40 -6.73
N ASN A 138 -4.27 -6.54 -6.02
CA ASN A 138 -4.78 -6.65 -4.65
C ASN A 138 -4.05 -7.76 -3.89
N VAL A 139 -2.75 -7.56 -3.72
CA VAL A 139 -1.85 -8.59 -3.19
C VAL A 139 -2.24 -9.00 -1.78
N ALA A 140 -2.50 -8.04 -0.88
CA ALA A 140 -2.80 -8.35 0.52
C ALA A 140 -4.07 -9.20 0.68
N ALA A 141 -5.09 -8.99 -0.16
CA ALA A 141 -6.33 -9.76 -0.08
C ALA A 141 -6.25 -11.13 -0.75
N THR A 142 -5.34 -11.32 -1.72
CA THR A 142 -5.29 -12.50 -2.58
C THR A 142 -4.09 -13.41 -2.34
N LEU A 143 -3.16 -12.98 -1.49
CA LEU A 143 -1.94 -13.72 -1.17
C LEU A 143 -2.27 -15.10 -0.59
N LYS A 144 -1.78 -16.14 -1.27
CA LYS A 144 -1.92 -17.54 -0.84
C LYS A 144 -0.71 -18.37 -1.27
N VAL A 145 -0.52 -19.51 -0.62
CA VAL A 145 0.51 -20.48 -1.01
C VAL A 145 0.19 -21.02 -2.41
N HIS A 146 1.20 -21.11 -3.26
CA HIS A 146 1.07 -21.53 -4.64
C HIS A 146 0.46 -22.93 -4.74
N SER A 147 -0.48 -23.11 -5.67
CA SER A 147 -1.23 -24.36 -5.86
C SER A 147 -0.33 -25.60 -6.04
N ASP A 148 0.80 -25.45 -6.75
CA ASP A 148 1.82 -26.50 -6.88
C ASP A 148 2.35 -27.03 -5.55
N ILE A 149 2.58 -26.16 -4.56
CA ILE A 149 3.06 -26.55 -3.23
C ILE A 149 1.93 -27.22 -2.45
N MET A 150 0.72 -26.67 -2.55
CA MET A 150 -0.45 -27.27 -1.90
C MET A 150 -0.76 -28.68 -2.44
N GLY A 151 -0.51 -28.92 -3.73
CA GLY A 151 -0.63 -30.24 -4.36
C GLY A 151 0.51 -31.19 -3.99
N ASN A 152 1.71 -30.67 -3.69
CA ASN A 152 2.84 -31.48 -3.27
C ASN A 152 3.84 -30.66 -2.42
N LEU A 153 3.85 -30.92 -1.11
CA LEU A 153 4.74 -30.24 -0.16
C LEU A 153 6.23 -30.49 -0.42
N ASN A 154 6.58 -31.55 -1.17
CA ASN A 154 7.97 -31.78 -1.57
C ASN A 154 8.51 -30.68 -2.49
N LYS A 155 7.63 -29.85 -3.09
CA LYS A 155 8.02 -28.66 -3.85
C LYS A 155 8.47 -27.50 -2.98
N ILE A 156 8.40 -27.59 -1.65
CA ILE A 156 8.97 -26.59 -0.75
C ILE A 156 10.50 -26.72 -0.76
N THR A 157 11.18 -25.64 -1.09
CA THR A 157 12.65 -25.65 -1.26
C THR A 157 13.39 -25.38 0.03
N ALA A 158 13.51 -26.40 0.88
CA ALA A 158 14.23 -26.29 2.14
C ALA A 158 15.76 -26.18 1.97
N ALA A 159 16.30 -26.90 0.98
CA ALA A 159 17.72 -27.03 0.71
C ALA A 159 18.24 -25.94 -0.22
N GLY A 160 19.45 -25.47 0.05
CA GLY A 160 20.20 -24.60 -0.86
C GLY A 160 21.00 -25.40 -1.87
N VAL A 161 21.76 -24.67 -2.71
CA VAL A 161 22.73 -25.30 -3.61
C VAL A 161 23.87 -25.94 -2.80
N ASN A 162 24.24 -27.16 -3.16
CA ASN A 162 25.49 -27.76 -2.76
C ASN A 162 26.64 -27.04 -3.49
N LYS A 163 27.36 -26.18 -2.78
CA LYS A 163 28.48 -25.40 -3.34
C LYS A 163 29.63 -26.26 -3.85
N ASP A 164 29.77 -27.50 -3.36
CA ASP A 164 30.80 -28.41 -3.84
C ASP A 164 30.44 -29.06 -5.18
N ALA A 165 29.16 -29.00 -5.55
CA ALA A 165 28.68 -29.41 -6.87
C ALA A 165 28.90 -28.32 -7.93
N LEU A 166 29.19 -27.06 -7.58
CA LEU A 166 29.43 -25.97 -8.53
C LEU A 166 30.85 -26.02 -9.10
N THR A 167 31.04 -25.62 -10.36
CA THR A 167 32.38 -25.36 -10.92
C THR A 167 33.07 -24.23 -10.15
N THR A 168 34.39 -24.12 -10.25
CA THR A 168 35.15 -23.08 -9.53
C THR A 168 34.64 -21.68 -9.86
N ASP A 169 34.39 -21.41 -11.13
CA ASP A 169 33.94 -20.10 -11.61
C ASP A 169 32.50 -19.82 -11.16
N ALA A 170 31.60 -20.80 -11.35
CA ALA A 170 30.20 -20.67 -10.91
C ALA A 170 30.09 -20.50 -9.39
N ARG A 171 30.92 -21.19 -8.60
CA ARG A 171 30.95 -21.03 -7.15
C ARG A 171 31.37 -19.61 -6.76
N ALA A 172 32.41 -19.08 -7.39
CA ALA A 172 32.89 -17.71 -7.12
C ALA A 172 31.82 -16.66 -7.49
N GLU A 173 31.14 -16.85 -8.62
CA GLU A 173 30.02 -16.00 -9.03
C GLU A 173 28.85 -16.09 -8.03
N TYR A 174 28.41 -17.31 -7.69
CA TYR A 174 27.34 -17.54 -6.71
C TYR A 174 27.63 -16.87 -5.37
N GLU A 175 28.85 -17.04 -4.84
CA GLU A 175 29.25 -16.43 -3.56
C GLU A 175 29.29 -14.90 -3.61
N THR A 176 29.56 -14.32 -4.78
CA THR A 176 29.51 -12.87 -5.00
C THR A 176 28.06 -12.40 -5.02
N LEU A 177 27.21 -13.00 -5.86
CA LEU A 177 25.79 -12.67 -5.98
C LEU A 177 25.04 -12.82 -4.64
N MET A 178 25.38 -13.84 -3.85
CA MET A 178 24.78 -14.05 -2.52
C MET A 178 25.16 -12.98 -1.49
N LYS A 179 26.21 -12.19 -1.73
CA LYS A 179 26.64 -11.07 -0.88
C LYS A 179 26.18 -9.70 -1.41
N GLU A 180 25.69 -9.63 -2.64
CA GLU A 180 25.18 -8.39 -3.23
C GLU A 180 23.92 -7.89 -2.50
N PHE A 181 23.76 -6.56 -2.50
CA PHE A 181 22.60 -5.88 -1.98
C PHE A 181 22.21 -4.70 -2.90
N PRO A 182 21.00 -4.67 -3.47
CA PRO A 182 19.99 -5.74 -3.45
C PRO A 182 20.50 -7.01 -4.14
N LYS A 183 20.02 -8.19 -3.70
CA LYS A 183 20.42 -9.47 -4.30
C LYS A 183 19.85 -9.60 -5.70
N ASN A 184 20.68 -10.01 -6.65
CA ASN A 184 20.23 -10.35 -8.00
C ASN A 184 19.77 -11.81 -8.07
N TYR A 185 18.55 -12.08 -7.59
CA TYR A 185 17.97 -13.42 -7.58
C TYR A 185 17.78 -14.02 -8.98
N GLU A 186 17.50 -13.19 -9.98
CA GLU A 186 17.38 -13.62 -11.37
C GLU A 186 18.71 -14.21 -11.86
N ARG A 187 19.82 -13.51 -11.67
CA ARG A 187 21.15 -14.00 -12.04
C ARG A 187 21.56 -15.25 -11.26
N ILE A 188 21.24 -15.32 -9.96
CA ILE A 188 21.48 -16.53 -9.16
C ILE A 188 20.69 -17.70 -9.74
N ARG A 189 19.41 -17.49 -10.09
CA ARG A 189 18.56 -18.54 -10.66
C ARG A 189 19.07 -19.00 -12.02
N GLU A 190 19.47 -18.09 -12.89
CA GLU A 190 20.09 -18.41 -14.18
C GLU A 190 21.31 -19.33 -14.00
N LEU A 191 22.24 -18.92 -13.13
CA LEU A 191 23.44 -19.69 -12.80
C LEU A 191 23.10 -21.09 -12.31
N LEU A 192 22.13 -21.22 -11.39
CA LEU A 192 21.74 -22.52 -10.84
C LEU A 192 20.90 -23.37 -11.81
N SER A 193 20.31 -22.77 -12.82
CA SER A 193 19.54 -23.47 -13.85
C SER A 193 20.41 -24.02 -14.98
N ASP A 194 21.61 -23.48 -15.16
CA ASP A 194 22.57 -23.94 -16.14
C ASP A 194 23.33 -25.19 -15.64
N ASP A 195 23.15 -26.32 -16.33
CA ASP A 195 23.87 -27.55 -16.02
C ASP A 195 25.40 -27.38 -16.17
N GLY A 196 25.86 -26.47 -17.03
CA GLY A 196 27.29 -26.13 -17.20
C GLY A 196 27.92 -25.48 -15.97
N SER A 197 27.11 -24.94 -15.06
CA SER A 197 27.57 -24.37 -13.79
C SER A 197 27.89 -25.44 -12.74
N PHE A 198 27.58 -26.70 -13.00
CA PHE A 198 27.84 -27.82 -12.09
C PHE A 198 28.98 -28.73 -12.59
N ARG A 199 29.70 -29.31 -11.63
CA ARG A 199 30.66 -30.39 -11.83
C ARG A 199 29.88 -31.68 -12.12
N ASN A 200 30.54 -32.67 -12.74
CA ASN A 200 29.96 -33.96 -13.18
C ASN A 200 28.88 -34.56 -12.25
N SER A 201 27.98 -35.34 -12.85
CA SER A 201 26.72 -35.89 -12.30
C SER A 201 26.79 -36.66 -10.97
N ASP A 202 27.99 -37.01 -10.47
CA ASP A 202 28.16 -37.80 -9.25
C ASP A 202 28.00 -36.97 -7.96
N ILE A 203 28.06 -35.64 -8.05
CA ILE A 203 27.87 -34.74 -6.91
C ILE A 203 26.43 -34.20 -6.94
N PRO A 204 25.59 -34.48 -5.93
CA PRO A 204 24.23 -33.96 -5.89
C PRO A 204 24.22 -32.43 -5.84
N LYS A 205 23.34 -31.79 -6.64
CA LYS A 205 23.16 -30.32 -6.65
C LYS A 205 22.63 -29.76 -5.32
N SER A 206 22.00 -30.59 -4.50
CA SER A 206 21.50 -30.26 -3.18
C SER A 206 21.38 -31.53 -2.32
N PHE A 207 21.33 -31.39 -1.00
CA PHE A 207 21.17 -32.51 -0.08
C PHE A 207 19.82 -32.48 0.63
N SER A 208 19.17 -33.65 0.73
CA SER A 208 18.02 -33.81 1.62
C SER A 208 18.47 -33.63 3.06
N GLY A 209 17.79 -32.75 3.80
CA GLY A 209 18.15 -32.36 5.17
C GLY A 209 19.01 -31.11 5.29
N ASP A 210 19.49 -30.52 4.18
CA ASP A 210 20.02 -29.15 4.21
C ASP A 210 18.87 -28.15 4.43
N GLY A 211 19.04 -27.29 5.44
CA GLY A 211 18.09 -26.24 5.78
C GLY A 211 18.55 -24.83 5.40
N SER A 212 19.64 -24.70 4.62
CA SER A 212 20.24 -23.41 4.31
C SER A 212 19.28 -22.44 3.60
N ASN A 213 18.43 -22.92 2.68
CA ASN A 213 17.43 -22.07 2.03
C ASN A 213 16.26 -21.74 2.97
N SER A 214 15.87 -22.66 3.85
CA SER A 214 14.88 -22.39 4.90
C SER A 214 15.35 -21.31 5.86
N LEU A 215 16.66 -21.28 6.17
CA LEU A 215 17.25 -20.21 6.99
C LEU A 215 17.18 -18.86 6.28
N LEU A 216 17.42 -18.82 4.96
CA LEU A 216 17.23 -17.60 4.16
C LEU A 216 15.78 -17.12 4.21
N MET A 217 14.81 -18.03 4.02
CA MET A 217 13.38 -17.70 4.13
C MET A 217 13.01 -17.18 5.52
N SER A 218 13.54 -17.81 6.58
CA SER A 218 13.31 -17.36 7.96
C SER A 218 13.83 -15.94 8.21
N ASN A 219 14.89 -15.55 7.51
CA ASN A 219 15.49 -14.22 7.60
C ASN A 219 14.81 -13.20 6.67
N ALA A 220 13.87 -13.60 5.81
CA ALA A 220 13.20 -12.70 4.87
C ALA A 220 12.55 -11.49 5.55
N LYS A 221 12.02 -11.67 6.78
CA LYS A 221 11.44 -10.57 7.57
C LYS A 221 12.44 -9.47 7.96
N ASP A 222 13.71 -9.83 8.05
CA ASP A 222 14.82 -8.98 8.44
C ASP A 222 15.60 -8.45 7.21
N THR A 223 15.26 -8.93 6.00
CA THR A 223 15.80 -8.42 4.75
C THR A 223 15.35 -6.98 4.52
N LEU A 224 16.29 -6.14 4.12
CA LEU A 224 16.01 -4.79 3.66
C LEU A 224 15.45 -4.84 2.24
N MET A 225 14.25 -4.28 2.06
CA MET A 225 13.51 -4.22 0.81
C MET A 225 13.16 -2.77 0.50
N ASN A 226 12.80 -2.50 -0.75
CA ASN A 226 12.31 -1.20 -1.17
C ASN A 226 10.78 -1.17 -1.04
N PHE A 227 10.26 -0.27 -0.23
CA PHE A 227 8.84 0.02 -0.11
C PHE A 227 8.61 1.45 -0.61
N ASN A 228 8.05 1.61 -1.81
CA ASN A 228 7.77 2.93 -2.41
C ASN A 228 8.95 3.93 -2.37
N GLY A 229 10.16 3.45 -2.67
CA GLY A 229 11.40 4.24 -2.67
C GLY A 229 12.13 4.31 -1.32
N GLN A 230 11.56 3.75 -0.25
CA GLN A 230 12.18 3.71 1.08
C GLN A 230 12.73 2.32 1.37
N THR A 231 14.01 2.26 1.76
CA THR A 231 14.63 1.00 2.18
C THR A 231 14.29 0.70 3.63
N ALA A 232 13.59 -0.41 3.88
CA ALA A 232 13.15 -0.81 5.22
C ALA A 232 13.09 -2.35 5.32
N THR A 233 12.98 -2.88 6.54
CA THR A 233 12.51 -4.26 6.77
C THR A 233 10.98 -4.28 6.82
N ILE A 234 10.35 -5.44 6.67
CA ILE A 234 8.90 -5.59 6.84
C ILE A 234 8.46 -5.06 8.22
N LYS A 235 9.25 -5.37 9.26
CA LYS A 235 8.96 -4.89 10.62
C LYS A 235 9.02 -3.37 10.72
N SER A 236 10.10 -2.75 10.25
CA SER A 236 10.26 -1.29 10.37
C SER A 236 9.28 -0.53 9.49
N PHE A 237 8.93 -1.07 8.32
CA PHE A 237 7.89 -0.50 7.46
C PHE A 237 6.52 -0.53 8.16
N TYR A 238 6.11 -1.69 8.67
CA TYR A 238 4.84 -1.82 9.40
C TYR A 238 4.77 -0.92 10.64
N GLN A 239 5.87 -0.80 11.38
CA GLN A 239 5.98 0.13 12.51
C GLN A 239 5.82 1.59 12.08
N SER A 240 6.39 1.98 10.94
CA SER A 240 6.22 3.32 10.38
C SER A 240 4.77 3.60 10.03
N VAL A 241 4.10 2.67 9.35
CA VAL A 241 2.69 2.78 8.95
C VAL A 241 1.78 2.95 10.17
N ILE A 242 1.94 2.12 11.21
CA ILE A 242 1.16 2.27 12.46
C ILE A 242 1.50 3.58 13.17
N GLY A 243 2.77 3.99 13.19
CA GLY A 243 3.19 5.25 13.80
C GLY A 243 2.52 6.45 13.14
N GLU A 244 2.51 6.49 11.81
CA GLU A 244 1.82 7.53 11.04
C GLU A 244 0.32 7.54 11.30
N MET A 245 -0.33 6.35 11.33
CA MET A 245 -1.74 6.21 11.66
C MET A 245 -2.07 6.74 13.06
N ALA A 246 -1.20 6.49 14.04
CA ALA A 246 -1.37 6.99 15.40
C ALA A 246 -1.31 8.53 15.44
N VAL A 247 -0.39 9.15 14.68
CA VAL A 247 -0.30 10.60 14.56
C VAL A 247 -1.57 11.17 13.92
N LYS A 248 -2.02 10.62 12.78
CA LYS A 248 -3.25 11.06 12.10
C LYS A 248 -4.49 10.92 12.98
N THR A 249 -4.60 9.83 13.72
CA THR A 249 -5.71 9.62 14.68
C THR A 249 -5.69 10.66 15.80
N GLN A 250 -4.50 10.99 16.32
CA GLN A 250 -4.35 12.04 17.32
C GLN A 250 -4.72 13.42 16.79
N GLU A 251 -4.36 13.73 15.54
CA GLU A 251 -4.74 14.98 14.88
C GLU A 251 -6.25 15.07 14.64
N ALA A 252 -6.88 14.00 14.17
CA ALA A 252 -8.33 13.91 14.03
C ALA A 252 -9.05 14.14 15.36
N GLY A 253 -8.57 13.53 16.46
CA GLY A 253 -9.10 13.78 17.80
C GLY A 253 -8.98 15.24 18.24
N ARG A 254 -7.86 15.91 17.92
CA ARG A 254 -7.71 17.36 18.17
C ARG A 254 -8.68 18.19 17.33
N MET A 255 -8.93 17.80 16.09
CA MET A 255 -9.89 18.49 15.23
C MET A 255 -11.32 18.39 15.79
N LEU A 256 -11.71 17.21 16.30
CA LEU A 256 -13.00 17.01 16.95
C LEU A 256 -13.17 17.93 18.17
N GLY A 257 -12.22 17.95 19.10
CA GLY A 257 -12.31 18.81 20.29
C GLY A 257 -12.34 20.31 19.98
N SER A 258 -11.63 20.73 18.92
CA SER A 258 -11.69 22.11 18.43
C SER A 258 -13.07 22.43 17.82
N SER A 259 -13.64 21.51 17.04
CA SER A 259 -14.99 21.66 16.47
C SER A 259 -16.07 21.77 17.54
N GLU A 260 -15.99 20.97 18.61
CA GLU A 260 -16.92 21.08 19.75
C GLU A 260 -16.83 22.46 20.43
N SER A 261 -15.61 22.96 20.61
CA SER A 261 -15.37 24.29 21.20
C SER A 261 -15.90 25.42 20.31
N LEU A 262 -15.68 25.32 19.00
CA LEU A 262 -16.20 26.28 18.02
C LEU A 262 -17.73 26.27 17.97
N ARG A 263 -18.35 25.08 17.97
CA ARG A 263 -19.81 24.94 18.06
C ARG A 263 -20.33 25.61 19.33
N GLY A 264 -19.71 25.34 20.48
CA GLY A 264 -20.06 25.99 21.74
C GLY A 264 -19.98 27.51 21.67
N ASN A 265 -18.90 28.07 21.12
CA ASN A 265 -18.74 29.52 20.95
C ASN A 265 -19.82 30.13 20.05
N VAL A 266 -20.18 29.45 18.95
CA VAL A 266 -21.28 29.89 18.06
C VAL A 266 -22.61 29.83 18.80
N ASP A 267 -22.88 28.78 19.58
CA ASP A 267 -24.10 28.66 20.38
C ASP A 267 -24.21 29.74 21.47
N PHE A 268 -23.09 30.16 22.05
CA PHE A 268 -23.04 31.32 22.96
C PHE A 268 -23.28 32.64 22.23
N GLN A 269 -22.77 32.81 21.00
CA GLN A 269 -22.99 34.03 20.20
C GLN A 269 -24.40 34.15 19.60
N ARG A 270 -25.15 33.04 19.56
CA ARG A 270 -26.54 33.00 19.11
C ARG A 270 -27.55 33.39 20.21
N GLN A 271 -27.14 33.38 21.48
CA GLN A 271 -27.93 33.79 22.64
C GLN A 271 -27.83 35.30 22.86
#